data_AF-A0A1Y3N7M4-F1
#
_entry.id   AF-A0A1Y3N7M4-F1
#
_cell.length_a   1.000
_cell.length_b   1.000
_cell.length_c   1.000
_cell.angle_alpha   90.00
_cell.angle_beta   90.00
_cell.angle_gamma   90.00
#
_symmetry.space_group_name_H-M   'P 1'
#
loop_
_entity.id
_entity.type
_entity.pdbx_description
1 polymer ?
#
loop_
_entity_poly.entity_id
_entity_poly.type
_entity_poly.pdbx_seq_one_letter_code
_entity_poly.pdbx_strand_id
1 'polypeptide(L)'
;MGLYILNDAYKLSWIKQIYGEENTANLYQCNDLIDFGPRYSFGCTNENEDITDFSEYTQFLKAVEDAKSASDLEDIFDIDHFLAEMALEYLLGSYDHYHNDITSHNFYLYKQPNGKWIYLSYDFDLDFGHTRKPYNIPFNEFTKENHLIDILILQDPTRFEKILKDIVKKVFNPATLYPYIDELKAFIKPYVVKDKTPDDNGKYPGKINTIGIKDTSVRVELVDNYFGLKFWTLIKYRYVCDLYNIECDPIYMDENYKYTFNTDVGAPEPYNYVRYNTTTTTTTTTTTTSTVVDATTTVIEVPTETETKATTTTTITTTTTPIPSNKIKCWSELEGYPCCPPGLTEVYAQDLYGDWSYDYKKNEWCGLTLLEEPNHDKECWSEKFGYSCCKGCKVYEEDSDGSWGYELNQ
;
A
#
# COMPACT_ATOMS: atom_id res chain seq x y z
N MET A 1 -20.02 -18.54 -7.33
CA MET A 1 -18.66 -17.95 -7.36
C MET A 1 -18.40 -17.29 -6.01
N GLY A 2 -17.16 -17.37 -5.54
CA GLY A 2 -16.65 -16.66 -4.36
C GLY A 2 -16.14 -15.27 -4.73
N LEU A 3 -15.31 -14.69 -3.86
CA LEU A 3 -14.57 -13.46 -4.13
C LEU A 3 -13.37 -13.75 -5.04
N TYR A 4 -13.27 -13.02 -6.14
CA TYR A 4 -12.16 -13.11 -7.11
C TYR A 4 -11.73 -11.72 -7.54
N ILE A 5 -10.44 -11.60 -7.90
CA ILE A 5 -9.89 -10.43 -8.56
C ILE A 5 -9.86 -10.73 -10.06
N LEU A 6 -10.39 -9.82 -10.88
CA LEU A 6 -10.24 -9.88 -12.33
C LEU A 6 -9.17 -8.86 -12.72
N ASN A 7 -8.09 -9.35 -13.30
CA ASN A 7 -7.00 -8.53 -13.80
C ASN A 7 -6.92 -8.63 -15.31
N ASP A 8 -6.49 -7.54 -15.95
CA ASP A 8 -6.09 -7.59 -17.35
C ASP A 8 -4.89 -8.54 -17.51
N ALA A 9 -4.87 -9.25 -18.63
CA ALA A 9 -3.74 -10.08 -19.02
C ALA A 9 -3.16 -9.53 -20.32
N TYR A 10 -1.83 -9.43 -20.39
CA TYR A 10 -1.14 -9.03 -21.60
C TYR A 10 -1.26 -10.16 -22.64
N LYS A 11 -2.25 -10.04 -23.50
CA LYS A 11 -2.54 -10.95 -24.61
C LYS A 11 -2.64 -10.15 -25.92
N LEU A 12 -2.69 -10.83 -27.05
CA LEU A 12 -2.84 -10.18 -28.37
C LEU A 12 -4.07 -9.24 -28.43
N SER A 13 -5.15 -9.59 -27.74
CA SER A 13 -6.34 -8.75 -27.62
C SER A 13 -6.08 -7.46 -26.83
N TRP A 14 -5.25 -7.52 -25.79
CA TRP A 14 -4.86 -6.36 -25.01
C TRP A 14 -3.94 -5.44 -25.82
N ILE A 15 -2.97 -6.02 -26.56
CA ILE A 15 -2.11 -5.26 -27.48
C ILE A 15 -2.94 -4.53 -28.54
N LYS A 16 -3.93 -5.21 -29.14
CA LYS A 16 -4.88 -4.57 -30.06
C LYS A 16 -5.64 -3.42 -29.40
N GLN A 17 -6.08 -3.59 -28.16
CA GLN A 17 -6.85 -2.56 -27.46
C GLN A 17 -6.01 -1.33 -27.10
N ILE A 18 -4.78 -1.52 -26.62
CA ILE A 18 -3.92 -0.45 -26.11
C ILE A 18 -3.08 0.20 -27.21
N TYR A 19 -2.53 -0.61 -28.12
CA TYR A 19 -1.60 -0.15 -29.16
C TYR A 19 -2.18 -0.17 -30.58
N GLY A 20 -3.37 -0.74 -30.78
CA GLY A 20 -4.00 -0.84 -32.10
C GLY A 20 -3.36 -1.88 -33.02
N GLU A 21 -2.45 -2.71 -32.50
CA GLU A 21 -1.74 -3.74 -33.27
C GLU A 21 -2.45 -5.10 -33.13
N GLU A 22 -2.94 -5.64 -34.24
CA GLU A 22 -3.51 -6.99 -34.27
C GLU A 22 -2.42 -8.04 -34.53
N ASN A 23 -2.51 -9.19 -33.85
CA ASN A 23 -1.63 -10.34 -34.08
C ASN A 23 -0.14 -9.99 -34.01
N THR A 24 0.27 -9.18 -33.03
CA THR A 24 1.66 -8.77 -32.89
C THR A 24 2.60 -9.98 -32.90
N ALA A 25 3.76 -9.80 -33.54
CA ALA A 25 4.82 -10.79 -33.55
C ALA A 25 5.75 -10.67 -32.33
N ASN A 26 5.61 -9.61 -31.53
CA ASN A 26 6.64 -9.20 -30.58
C ASN A 26 6.15 -9.07 -29.14
N LEU A 27 5.20 -9.90 -28.70
CA LEU A 27 4.79 -10.00 -27.30
C LEU A 27 5.31 -11.31 -26.70
N TYR A 28 6.18 -11.21 -25.70
CA TYR A 28 6.84 -12.35 -25.07
C TYR A 28 6.53 -12.39 -23.58
N GLN A 29 5.94 -13.47 -23.09
CA GLN A 29 5.78 -13.75 -21.66
C GLN A 29 7.08 -14.34 -21.12
N CYS A 30 7.64 -13.75 -20.06
CA CYS A 30 8.89 -14.16 -19.44
C CYS A 30 8.64 -14.67 -18.02
N ASN A 31 8.93 -15.95 -17.80
CA ASN A 31 8.81 -16.61 -16.50
C ASN A 31 10.17 -17.09 -15.98
N ASP A 32 11.12 -17.40 -16.85
CA ASP A 32 12.39 -18.04 -16.44
C ASP A 32 13.61 -17.34 -17.06
N LEU A 33 13.53 -16.02 -17.28
CA LEU A 33 14.62 -15.27 -17.91
C LEU A 33 15.75 -15.02 -16.90
N ILE A 34 16.85 -15.76 -17.05
CA ILE A 34 18.03 -15.61 -16.17
C ILE A 34 18.70 -14.24 -16.40
N ASP A 35 18.93 -13.86 -17.66
CA ASP A 35 19.56 -12.59 -18.04
C ASP A 35 19.12 -12.16 -19.45
N PHE A 36 19.31 -10.88 -19.80
CA PHE A 36 19.03 -10.33 -21.12
C PHE A 36 20.19 -10.62 -22.10
N GLY A 37 20.28 -11.88 -22.51
CA GLY A 37 21.22 -12.30 -23.54
C GLY A 37 20.64 -13.41 -24.41
N PRO A 38 21.04 -13.54 -25.70
CA PRO A 38 20.49 -14.53 -26.63
C PRO A 38 20.50 -15.97 -26.10
N ARG A 39 21.51 -16.30 -25.28
CA ARG A 39 21.66 -17.60 -24.62
C ARG A 39 20.45 -17.95 -23.73
N TYR A 40 19.79 -16.96 -23.14
CA TYR A 40 18.69 -17.12 -22.19
C TYR A 40 17.32 -16.86 -22.81
N SER A 41 17.25 -16.66 -24.13
CA SER A 41 16.01 -16.38 -24.88
C SER A 41 14.87 -17.38 -24.63
N PHE A 42 15.19 -18.62 -24.27
CA PHE A 42 14.20 -19.66 -23.93
C PHE A 42 13.39 -19.37 -22.67
N GLY A 43 13.83 -18.42 -21.82
CA GLY A 43 13.11 -18.00 -20.62
C GLY A 43 11.85 -17.19 -20.91
N CYS A 44 11.63 -16.80 -22.17
CA CYS A 44 10.43 -16.12 -22.63
C CYS A 44 9.77 -16.85 -23.80
N THR A 45 8.44 -16.88 -23.81
CA THR A 45 7.61 -17.51 -24.84
C THR A 45 6.76 -16.46 -25.54
N ASN A 46 6.65 -16.52 -26.86
CA ASN A 46 5.80 -15.59 -27.62
C ASN A 46 4.32 -15.92 -27.38
N GLU A 47 3.51 -14.90 -27.10
CA GLU A 47 2.06 -15.01 -26.92
C GLU A 47 1.31 -15.31 -28.22
N ASN A 48 1.94 -15.05 -29.36
CA ASN A 48 1.45 -15.44 -30.66
C ASN A 48 2.06 -16.78 -31.07
N GLU A 49 1.31 -17.86 -30.87
CA GLU A 49 1.73 -19.24 -31.16
C GLU A 49 2.06 -19.48 -32.64
N ASP A 50 1.57 -18.62 -33.56
CA ASP A 50 1.87 -18.71 -34.99
C ASP A 50 3.28 -18.20 -35.35
N ILE A 51 3.97 -17.54 -34.41
CA ILE A 51 5.30 -16.95 -34.63
C ILE A 51 6.39 -17.98 -34.40
N THR A 52 7.17 -18.24 -35.46
CA THR A 52 8.34 -19.11 -35.41
C THR A 52 9.67 -18.35 -35.59
N ASP A 53 9.60 -17.08 -36.00
CA ASP A 53 10.78 -16.22 -36.17
C ASP A 53 10.99 -15.38 -34.92
N PHE A 54 12.10 -15.64 -34.23
CA PHE A 54 12.51 -14.94 -33.01
C PHE A 54 13.70 -14.01 -33.24
N SER A 55 14.02 -13.69 -34.50
CA SER A 55 15.21 -12.91 -34.86
C SER A 55 15.20 -11.51 -34.25
N GLU A 56 14.05 -10.84 -34.25
CA GLU A 56 13.90 -9.49 -33.70
C GLU A 56 14.09 -9.46 -32.17
N TYR A 57 13.48 -10.40 -31.45
CA TYR A 57 13.70 -10.60 -30.03
C TYR A 57 15.16 -10.95 -29.71
N THR A 58 15.76 -11.86 -30.48
CA THR A 58 17.16 -12.27 -30.29
C THR A 58 18.11 -11.09 -30.54
N GLN A 59 17.82 -10.23 -31.52
CA GLN A 59 18.59 -9.02 -31.79
C GLN A 59 18.49 -8.02 -30.65
N PHE A 60 17.30 -7.84 -30.06
CA PHE A 60 17.13 -7.02 -28.88
C PHE A 60 17.94 -7.53 -27.69
N LEU A 61 17.86 -8.83 -27.36
CA LEU A 61 18.67 -9.42 -26.30
C LEU A 61 20.17 -9.26 -26.57
N LYS A 62 20.59 -9.39 -27.84
CA LYS A 62 21.98 -9.17 -28.22
C LYS A 62 22.42 -7.72 -28.02
N ALA A 63 21.56 -6.76 -28.37
CA ALA A 63 21.83 -5.35 -28.14
C ALA A 63 21.98 -5.04 -26.64
N VAL A 64 21.14 -5.64 -25.79
CA VAL A 64 21.28 -5.52 -24.33
C VAL A 64 22.58 -6.14 -23.82
N GLU A 65 22.92 -7.36 -24.25
CA GLU A 65 24.18 -8.04 -23.86
C GLU A 65 25.43 -7.25 -24.28
N ASP A 66 25.37 -6.57 -25.45
CA ASP A 66 26.50 -5.82 -26.00
C ASP A 66 26.59 -4.39 -25.45
N ALA A 67 25.50 -3.83 -24.92
CA ALA A 67 25.45 -2.47 -24.40
C ALA A 67 26.50 -2.22 -23.31
N LYS A 68 26.92 -0.96 -23.18
CA LYS A 68 27.90 -0.53 -22.17
C LYS A 68 27.35 0.59 -21.29
N SER A 69 26.24 1.19 -21.71
CA SER A 69 25.60 2.33 -21.07
C SER A 69 24.13 2.39 -21.45
N ALA A 70 23.34 3.16 -20.69
CA ALA A 70 21.95 3.48 -21.05
C ALA A 70 21.80 4.06 -22.47
N SER A 71 22.74 4.90 -22.92
CA SER A 71 22.67 5.52 -24.25
C SER A 71 22.69 4.54 -25.42
N ASP A 72 23.26 3.34 -25.22
CA ASP A 72 23.27 2.30 -26.26
C ASP A 72 21.88 1.69 -26.49
N LEU A 73 20.96 1.87 -25.53
CA LEU A 73 19.62 1.26 -25.53
C LEU A 73 18.47 2.27 -25.66
N GLU A 74 18.74 3.57 -25.55
CA GLU A 74 17.70 4.63 -25.56
C GLU A 74 16.74 4.55 -26.75
N ASP A 75 17.24 4.23 -27.94
CA ASP A 75 16.44 4.19 -29.16
C ASP A 75 15.59 2.92 -29.29
N ILE A 76 15.90 1.88 -28.50
CA ILE A 76 15.29 0.55 -28.65
C ILE A 76 14.63 0.02 -27.38
N PHE A 77 14.80 0.66 -26.23
CA PHE A 77 14.23 0.22 -24.96
C PHE A 77 13.65 1.40 -24.18
N ASP A 78 12.48 1.20 -23.57
CA ASP A 78 11.84 2.19 -22.72
C ASP A 78 12.48 2.21 -21.32
N ILE A 79 13.65 2.85 -21.25
CA ILE A 79 14.49 2.86 -20.05
C ILE A 79 13.77 3.52 -18.86
N ASP A 80 13.08 4.66 -19.06
CA ASP A 80 12.38 5.33 -17.96
C ASP A 80 11.29 4.45 -17.35
N HIS A 81 10.54 3.73 -18.19
CA HIS A 81 9.55 2.77 -17.71
C HIS A 81 10.20 1.64 -16.92
N PHE A 82 11.26 1.02 -17.45
CA PHE A 82 11.98 -0.04 -16.74
C PHE A 82 12.54 0.45 -15.39
N LEU A 83 13.11 1.65 -15.33
CA LEU A 83 13.61 2.23 -14.09
C LEU A 83 12.50 2.49 -13.06
N ALA A 84 11.30 2.88 -13.51
CA ALA A 84 10.13 3.02 -12.64
C ALA A 84 9.70 1.67 -12.06
N GLU A 85 9.68 0.61 -12.88
CA GLU A 85 9.38 -0.76 -12.44
C GLU A 85 10.40 -1.27 -11.42
N MET A 86 11.70 -1.04 -11.64
CA MET A 86 12.74 -1.39 -10.66
C MET A 86 12.60 -0.63 -9.35
N ALA A 87 12.19 0.64 -9.42
CA ALA A 87 11.92 1.44 -8.24
C ALA A 87 10.69 0.91 -7.47
N LEU A 88 9.64 0.49 -8.18
CA LEU A 88 8.46 -0.14 -7.58
C LEU A 88 8.82 -1.48 -6.93
N GLU A 89 9.52 -2.39 -7.61
CA GLU A 89 9.95 -3.67 -7.01
C GLU A 89 10.76 -3.45 -5.72
N TYR A 90 11.66 -2.45 -5.72
CA TYR A 90 12.46 -2.11 -4.55
C TYR A 90 11.63 -1.55 -3.39
N LEU A 91 10.66 -0.67 -3.67
CA LEU A 91 9.78 -0.07 -2.66
C LEU A 91 8.77 -1.08 -2.11
N LEU A 92 8.25 -1.94 -2.97
CA LEU A 92 7.31 -2.99 -2.60
C LEU A 92 8.03 -4.16 -1.92
N GLY A 93 9.35 -4.30 -2.08
CA GLY A 93 10.05 -5.47 -1.55
C GLY A 93 9.53 -6.75 -2.18
N SER A 94 9.35 -6.70 -3.50
CA SER A 94 8.83 -7.78 -4.33
C SER A 94 9.77 -8.98 -4.31
N TYR A 95 9.20 -10.19 -4.36
CA TYR A 95 9.97 -11.43 -4.39
C TYR A 95 10.13 -12.01 -5.80
N ASP A 96 9.04 -12.05 -6.57
CA ASP A 96 8.94 -12.93 -7.76
C ASP A 96 8.76 -12.18 -9.07
N HIS A 97 9.54 -11.10 -9.23
CA HIS A 97 9.60 -10.31 -10.46
C HIS A 97 10.99 -10.35 -11.08
N TYR A 98 11.48 -9.22 -11.61
CA TYR A 98 12.79 -9.17 -12.23
C TYR A 98 13.92 -9.44 -11.23
N HIS A 99 13.75 -8.97 -10.00
CA HIS A 99 14.75 -9.07 -8.97
C HIS A 99 14.95 -10.49 -8.39
N ASN A 100 14.10 -11.48 -8.69
CA ASN A 100 14.23 -12.84 -8.17
C ASN A 100 15.67 -13.39 -8.34
N ASP A 101 16.24 -13.91 -7.24
CA ASP A 101 17.65 -14.30 -7.11
C ASP A 101 18.06 -15.46 -8.04
N ILE A 102 17.11 -16.22 -8.60
CA ILE A 102 17.37 -17.39 -9.46
C ILE A 102 17.06 -17.07 -10.92
N THR A 103 15.82 -16.68 -11.20
CA THR A 103 15.29 -16.42 -12.55
C THR A 103 14.29 -15.28 -12.47
N SER A 104 14.36 -14.34 -13.41
CA SER A 104 13.37 -13.28 -13.50
C SER A 104 12.01 -13.86 -13.90
N HIS A 105 10.95 -13.53 -13.18
CA HIS A 105 9.61 -14.10 -13.36
C HIS A 105 8.54 -12.99 -13.50
N ASN A 106 7.35 -13.35 -13.97
CA ASN A 106 6.15 -12.51 -13.96
C ASN A 106 6.26 -11.15 -14.70
N PHE A 107 6.81 -11.16 -15.91
CA PHE A 107 6.75 -9.98 -16.78
C PHE A 107 6.61 -10.36 -18.25
N TYR A 108 6.29 -9.37 -19.07
CA TYR A 108 6.31 -9.47 -20.52
C TYR A 108 7.33 -8.49 -21.10
N LEU A 109 7.84 -8.84 -22.27
CA LEU A 109 8.54 -7.92 -23.16
C LEU A 109 7.69 -7.71 -24.40
N TYR A 110 7.45 -6.44 -24.74
CA TYR A 110 6.69 -6.08 -25.92
C TYR A 110 7.42 -5.03 -26.75
N LYS A 111 7.50 -5.20 -28.08
CA LYS A 111 7.99 -4.14 -28.96
C LYS A 111 6.85 -3.22 -29.38
N GLN A 112 6.86 -2.00 -28.85
CA GLN A 112 5.84 -0.99 -29.11
C GLN A 112 5.89 -0.48 -30.57
N PRO A 113 4.79 0.12 -31.09
CA PRO A 113 4.76 0.71 -32.43
C PRO A 113 5.77 1.84 -32.66
N ASN A 114 6.26 2.48 -31.58
CA ASN A 114 7.33 3.48 -31.64
C ASN A 114 8.72 2.88 -31.87
N GLY A 115 8.85 1.54 -31.93
CA GLY A 115 10.09 0.81 -32.15
C GLY A 115 10.82 0.37 -30.87
N LYS A 116 10.41 0.84 -29.69
CA LYS A 116 11.04 0.51 -28.41
C LYS A 116 10.40 -0.72 -27.76
N TRP A 117 11.24 -1.53 -27.13
CA TRP A 117 10.82 -2.59 -26.22
C TRP A 117 10.38 -1.99 -24.88
N ILE A 118 9.35 -2.57 -24.27
CA ILE A 118 8.85 -2.22 -22.94
C ILE A 118 8.76 -3.47 -22.07
N TYR A 119 9.13 -3.32 -20.80
CA TYR A 119 8.96 -4.33 -19.75
C TYR A 119 7.58 -4.15 -19.12
N LEU A 120 6.80 -5.22 -18.94
CA LEU A 120 5.45 -5.16 -18.39
C LEU A 120 5.26 -6.21 -17.30
N SER A 121 5.35 -5.81 -16.03
CA SER A 121 5.16 -6.69 -14.86
C SER A 121 3.70 -7.10 -14.67
N TYR A 122 3.48 -8.28 -14.07
CA TYR A 122 2.18 -8.76 -13.60
C TYR A 122 2.37 -9.63 -12.36
N ASP A 123 1.29 -10.12 -11.74
CA ASP A 123 1.32 -11.07 -10.61
C ASP A 123 1.99 -10.54 -9.32
N PHE A 124 1.42 -9.47 -8.77
CA PHE A 124 1.96 -8.75 -7.59
C PHE A 124 1.48 -9.32 -6.26
N ASP A 125 1.15 -10.62 -6.18
CA ASP A 125 0.67 -11.24 -4.93
C ASP A 125 1.79 -11.42 -3.89
N LEU A 126 3.05 -11.50 -4.34
CA LEU A 126 4.26 -11.58 -3.52
C LEU A 126 5.00 -10.23 -3.38
N ASP A 127 4.23 -9.16 -3.25
CA ASP A 127 4.69 -7.79 -3.01
C ASP A 127 4.41 -7.32 -1.59
N PHE A 128 4.89 -6.13 -1.22
CA PHE A 128 4.78 -5.56 0.13
C PHE A 128 5.48 -6.39 1.21
N GLY A 129 6.77 -6.64 1.02
CA GLY A 129 7.63 -7.23 2.05
C GLY A 129 7.65 -8.75 2.10
N HIS A 130 7.29 -9.41 1.00
CA HIS A 130 7.45 -10.86 0.84
C HIS A 130 8.89 -11.26 0.45
N THR A 131 9.73 -10.31 0.04
CA THR A 131 11.16 -10.55 -0.13
C THR A 131 11.80 -11.08 1.15
N ARG A 132 12.79 -11.97 1.00
CA ARG A 132 13.60 -12.47 2.13
C ARG A 132 14.67 -11.46 2.58
N LYS A 133 14.78 -10.34 1.87
CA LYS A 133 15.79 -9.30 2.12
C LYS A 133 15.31 -8.32 3.20
N PRO A 134 16.20 -7.79 4.05
CA PRO A 134 15.80 -6.80 5.06
C PRO A 134 15.23 -5.54 4.40
N TYR A 135 14.27 -4.88 5.04
CA TYR A 135 13.63 -3.67 4.50
C TYR A 135 14.60 -2.48 4.36
N ASN A 136 15.63 -2.45 5.21
CA ASN A 136 16.56 -1.33 5.43
C ASN A 136 17.88 -1.49 4.68
N ILE A 137 17.84 -2.03 3.46
CA ILE A 137 19.02 -2.13 2.58
C ILE A 137 18.90 -1.21 1.36
N PRO A 138 20.02 -0.66 0.87
CA PRO A 138 20.05 0.15 -0.34
C PRO A 138 19.75 -0.68 -1.59
N PHE A 139 19.38 -0.03 -2.71
CA PHE A 139 18.99 -0.72 -3.95
C PHE A 139 20.07 -1.68 -4.48
N ASN A 140 21.35 -1.35 -4.37
CA ASN A 140 22.45 -2.19 -4.86
C ASN A 140 22.61 -3.50 -4.05
N GLU A 141 22.20 -3.52 -2.78
CA GLU A 141 22.15 -4.73 -1.95
C GLU A 141 20.82 -5.47 -2.09
N PHE A 142 19.75 -4.73 -2.41
CA PHE A 142 18.50 -5.33 -2.83
C PHE A 142 18.73 -6.10 -4.11
N THR A 143 19.17 -5.47 -5.20
CA THR A 143 19.23 -6.05 -6.54
C THR A 143 20.15 -7.28 -6.67
N LYS A 144 19.91 -8.09 -7.71
CA LYS A 144 20.82 -9.18 -8.11
C LYS A 144 21.87 -8.63 -9.06
N GLU A 145 23.02 -9.31 -9.13
CA GLU A 145 24.04 -8.99 -10.14
C GLU A 145 23.44 -9.24 -11.53
N ASN A 146 23.33 -8.18 -12.33
CA ASN A 146 22.72 -8.24 -13.64
C ASN A 146 23.25 -7.10 -14.53
N HIS A 147 23.63 -7.45 -15.76
CA HIS A 147 24.23 -6.49 -16.69
C HIS A 147 23.33 -5.28 -17.00
N LEU A 148 22.03 -5.51 -17.20
CA LEU A 148 21.07 -4.45 -17.51
C LEU A 148 20.91 -3.49 -16.31
N ILE A 149 20.84 -4.02 -15.09
CA ILE A 149 20.81 -3.21 -13.86
C ILE A 149 22.10 -2.41 -13.70
N ASP A 150 23.25 -3.01 -14.01
CA ASP A 150 24.54 -2.33 -13.90
C ASP A 150 24.59 -1.10 -14.81
N ILE A 151 24.27 -1.27 -16.10
CA ILE A 151 24.40 -0.20 -17.10
C ILE A 151 23.28 0.85 -17.02
N LEU A 152 22.10 0.49 -16.48
CA LEU A 152 20.96 1.41 -16.36
C LEU A 152 20.86 2.09 -15.00
N ILE A 153 21.41 1.48 -13.93
CA ILE A 153 21.24 1.96 -12.55
C ILE A 153 22.58 2.09 -11.81
N LEU A 154 23.35 1.01 -11.65
CA LEU A 154 24.45 1.02 -10.67
C LEU A 154 25.67 1.86 -11.10
N GLN A 155 25.92 1.98 -12.41
CA GLN A 155 27.01 2.82 -12.93
C GLN A 155 26.71 4.32 -12.80
N ASP A 156 25.46 4.73 -13.02
CA ASP A 156 24.98 6.10 -12.82
C ASP A 156 23.54 6.07 -12.27
N PRO A 157 23.36 6.14 -10.94
CA PRO A 157 22.05 6.01 -10.31
C PRO A 157 21.21 7.29 -10.43
N THR A 158 21.74 8.37 -10.99
CA THR A 158 21.10 9.70 -10.98
C THR A 158 19.67 9.66 -11.54
N ARG A 159 19.48 8.96 -12.67
CA ARG A 159 18.17 8.85 -13.32
C ARG A 159 17.21 7.98 -12.51
N PHE A 160 17.67 6.83 -12.04
CA PHE A 160 16.90 5.92 -11.19
C PHE A 160 16.47 6.61 -9.88
N GLU A 161 17.38 7.27 -9.17
CA GLU A 161 17.07 7.97 -7.93
C GLU A 161 16.06 9.08 -8.13
N LYS A 162 16.12 9.81 -9.25
CA LYS A 162 15.12 10.83 -9.57
C LYS A 162 13.73 10.20 -9.69
N ILE A 163 13.61 9.09 -10.42
CA ILE A 163 12.34 8.36 -10.59
C ILE A 163 11.85 7.80 -9.24
N LEU A 164 12.73 7.17 -8.47
CA LEU A 164 12.44 6.66 -7.13
C LEU A 164 11.91 7.78 -6.22
N LYS A 165 12.60 8.92 -6.17
CA LYS A 165 12.20 10.10 -5.39
C LYS A 165 10.82 10.61 -5.80
N ASP A 166 10.53 10.65 -7.09
CA ASP A 166 9.23 11.07 -7.61
C ASP A 166 8.11 10.09 -7.22
N ILE A 167 8.36 8.77 -7.27
CA ILE A 167 7.40 7.73 -6.86
C ILE A 167 7.13 7.82 -5.36
N VAL A 168 8.17 7.95 -4.52
CA VAL A 168 8.03 8.07 -3.06
C VAL A 168 7.22 9.31 -2.67
N LYS A 169 7.46 10.45 -3.33
CA LYS A 169 6.72 11.69 -3.02
C LYS A 169 5.25 11.60 -3.40
N LYS A 170 4.94 10.99 -4.56
CA LYS A 170 3.60 11.05 -5.16
C LYS A 170 2.70 9.86 -4.83
N VAL A 171 3.26 8.67 -4.73
CA VAL A 171 2.48 7.41 -4.72
C VAL A 171 2.86 6.53 -3.54
N PHE A 172 4.13 6.17 -3.38
CA PHE A 172 4.59 5.35 -2.26
C PHE A 172 4.75 6.21 -1.00
N ASN A 173 3.64 6.78 -0.55
CA ASN A 173 3.53 7.71 0.57
C ASN A 173 2.36 7.25 1.46
N PRO A 174 2.53 7.10 2.78
CA PRO A 174 1.44 6.74 3.69
C PRO A 174 0.20 7.63 3.56
N ALA A 175 0.35 8.94 3.37
CA ALA A 175 -0.76 9.87 3.17
C ALA A 175 -1.62 9.54 1.94
N THR A 176 -1.00 8.91 0.93
CA THR A 176 -1.66 8.49 -0.32
C THR A 176 -2.17 7.05 -0.24
N LEU A 177 -1.32 6.13 0.22
CA LEU A 177 -1.63 4.69 0.22
C LEU A 177 -2.61 4.31 1.34
N TYR A 178 -2.55 4.94 2.52
CA TYR A 178 -3.38 4.49 3.64
C TYR A 178 -4.87 4.69 3.37
N PRO A 179 -5.34 5.87 2.89
CA PRO A 179 -6.75 6.04 2.56
C PRO A 179 -7.21 5.06 1.49
N TYR A 180 -6.38 4.81 0.47
CA TYR A 180 -6.70 3.87 -0.61
C TYR A 180 -6.80 2.41 -0.11
N ILE A 181 -5.87 1.99 0.76
CA ILE A 181 -5.91 0.67 1.42
C ILE A 181 -7.19 0.54 2.26
N ASP A 182 -7.56 1.58 3.02
CA ASP A 182 -8.76 1.56 3.85
C ASP A 182 -10.05 1.51 3.01
N GLU A 183 -10.10 2.29 1.93
CA GLU A 183 -11.21 2.29 0.98
C GLU A 183 -11.40 0.90 0.35
N LEU A 184 -10.33 0.31 -0.20
CA LEU A 184 -10.37 -1.03 -0.78
C LEU A 184 -10.77 -2.08 0.26
N LYS A 185 -10.21 -2.01 1.47
CA LYS A 185 -10.56 -2.91 2.57
C LYS A 185 -12.05 -2.79 2.91
N ALA A 186 -12.58 -1.59 3.05
CA ALA A 186 -13.99 -1.35 3.33
C ALA A 186 -14.88 -1.88 2.19
N PHE A 187 -14.49 -1.65 0.95
CA PHE A 187 -15.19 -2.13 -0.24
C PHE A 187 -15.27 -3.66 -0.30
N ILE A 188 -14.16 -4.37 -0.05
CA ILE A 188 -14.12 -5.84 -0.15
C ILE A 188 -14.64 -6.57 1.09
N LYS A 189 -14.63 -5.95 2.28
CA LYS A 189 -15.04 -6.56 3.57
C LYS A 189 -16.36 -7.35 3.51
N PRO A 190 -17.49 -6.82 3.00
CA PRO A 190 -18.74 -7.59 2.96
C PRO A 190 -18.65 -8.82 2.04
N TYR A 191 -17.86 -8.76 0.98
CA TYR A 191 -17.66 -9.89 0.07
C TYR A 191 -16.73 -10.95 0.67
N VAL A 192 -15.70 -10.54 1.41
CA VAL A 192 -14.86 -11.46 2.20
C VAL A 192 -15.72 -12.19 3.23
N VAL A 193 -16.57 -11.47 3.99
CA VAL A 193 -17.49 -12.09 4.96
C VAL A 193 -18.38 -13.12 4.28
N LYS A 194 -18.95 -12.78 3.12
CA LYS A 194 -19.78 -13.70 2.35
C LYS A 194 -19.01 -14.94 1.86
N ASP A 195 -17.80 -14.75 1.33
CA ASP A 195 -16.94 -15.84 0.85
C ASP A 195 -16.56 -16.84 1.96
N LYS A 196 -16.40 -16.32 3.18
CA LYS A 196 -16.02 -17.07 4.38
C LYS A 196 -17.22 -17.52 5.23
N THR A 197 -18.46 -17.30 4.78
CA THR A 197 -19.67 -17.77 5.46
C THR A 197 -20.29 -18.94 4.66
N PRO A 198 -20.47 -20.13 5.26
CA PRO A 198 -21.10 -21.25 4.57
C PRO A 198 -22.60 -21.03 4.39
N ASP A 199 -23.17 -21.62 3.35
CA ASP A 199 -24.62 -21.74 3.18
C ASP A 199 -25.24 -22.77 4.16
N ASP A 200 -26.56 -22.92 4.13
CA ASP A 200 -27.31 -23.86 4.98
C ASP A 200 -26.86 -25.33 4.82
N ASN A 201 -26.17 -25.67 3.71
CA ASN A 201 -25.62 -27.00 3.45
C ASN A 201 -24.14 -27.11 3.86
N GLY A 202 -23.57 -26.09 4.51
CA GLY A 202 -22.18 -26.05 4.94
C GLY A 202 -21.18 -25.75 3.82
N LYS A 203 -21.63 -25.26 2.65
CA LYS A 203 -20.78 -24.96 1.49
C LYS A 203 -20.41 -23.48 1.43
N TYR A 204 -19.14 -23.19 1.19
CA TYR A 204 -18.64 -21.83 1.05
C TYR A 204 -18.73 -21.37 -0.41
N PRO A 205 -19.09 -20.11 -0.68
CA PRO A 205 -19.02 -19.55 -2.03
C PRO A 205 -17.62 -19.74 -2.63
N GLY A 206 -17.54 -20.14 -3.91
CA GLY A 206 -16.27 -20.28 -4.64
C GLY A 206 -15.40 -21.48 -4.27
N LYS A 207 -15.62 -22.13 -3.12
CA LYS A 207 -14.91 -23.36 -2.74
C LYS A 207 -15.49 -24.57 -3.46
N ILE A 208 -15.02 -24.79 -4.69
CA ILE A 208 -15.37 -25.96 -5.52
C ILE A 208 -14.67 -27.22 -5.00
N ASN A 209 -13.47 -27.06 -4.45
CA ASN A 209 -12.73 -28.16 -3.82
C ASN A 209 -13.15 -28.34 -2.36
N THR A 210 -13.66 -29.52 -2.02
CA THR A 210 -14.09 -29.88 -0.65
C THR A 210 -12.97 -30.51 0.18
N ILE A 211 -11.79 -30.71 -0.40
CA ILE A 211 -10.61 -31.28 0.25
C ILE A 211 -9.66 -30.12 0.62
N GLY A 212 -9.48 -29.84 1.91
CA GLY A 212 -8.58 -28.80 2.40
C GLY A 212 -8.94 -28.26 3.79
N ILE A 213 -8.04 -27.44 4.35
CA ILE A 213 -8.26 -26.76 5.63
C ILE A 213 -9.34 -25.70 5.45
N LYS A 214 -10.34 -25.70 6.34
CA LYS A 214 -11.37 -24.66 6.37
C LYS A 214 -10.78 -23.39 6.97
N ASP A 215 -10.27 -22.52 6.13
CA ASP A 215 -10.04 -21.13 6.53
C ASP A 215 -11.39 -20.39 6.57
N THR A 216 -11.82 -20.05 7.79
CA THR A 216 -13.03 -19.29 8.13
C THR A 216 -12.70 -17.85 8.55
N SER A 217 -11.43 -17.43 8.41
CA SER A 217 -11.01 -16.09 8.78
C SER A 217 -11.63 -15.06 7.84
N VAL A 218 -12.41 -14.13 8.41
CA VAL A 218 -12.88 -12.91 7.74
C VAL A 218 -11.87 -11.76 7.84
N ARG A 219 -10.68 -12.03 8.39
CA ARG A 219 -9.64 -11.03 8.63
C ARG A 219 -8.97 -10.68 7.30
N VAL A 220 -8.96 -9.39 6.97
CA VAL A 220 -8.37 -8.84 5.73
C VAL A 220 -7.00 -8.21 5.98
N GLU A 221 -6.55 -8.18 7.24
CA GLU A 221 -5.40 -7.37 7.66
C GLU A 221 -4.06 -8.08 7.60
N LEU A 222 -4.05 -9.42 7.64
CA LEU A 222 -2.84 -10.24 7.71
C LEU A 222 -3.06 -11.55 6.95
N VAL A 223 -2.18 -11.80 5.97
CA VAL A 223 -2.00 -13.10 5.33
C VAL A 223 -0.60 -13.58 5.73
N ASP A 224 -0.51 -14.77 6.33
CA ASP A 224 0.71 -15.57 6.51
C ASP A 224 1.95 -14.94 7.18
N ASN A 225 1.81 -14.30 8.35
CA ASN A 225 2.97 -13.77 9.11
C ASN A 225 3.86 -12.77 8.32
N TYR A 226 3.33 -12.13 7.28
CA TYR A 226 4.01 -11.06 6.56
C TYR A 226 3.65 -9.69 7.15
N PHE A 227 4.46 -8.69 6.84
CA PHE A 227 4.17 -7.31 7.23
C PHE A 227 2.83 -6.86 6.62
N GLY A 228 1.93 -6.29 7.43
CA GLY A 228 0.72 -5.69 6.87
C GLY A 228 1.06 -4.52 5.94
N LEU A 229 0.29 -4.31 4.86
CA LEU A 229 0.57 -3.35 3.79
C LEU A 229 0.98 -1.96 4.30
N LYS A 230 0.23 -1.44 5.28
CA LYS A 230 0.50 -0.13 5.89
C LYS A 230 1.81 -0.12 6.68
N PHE A 231 2.11 -1.18 7.44
CA PHE A 231 3.35 -1.25 8.19
C PHE A 231 4.57 -1.33 7.27
N TRP A 232 4.54 -2.19 6.25
CA TRP A 232 5.59 -2.26 5.24
C TRP A 232 5.83 -0.90 4.59
N THR A 233 4.73 -0.26 4.15
CA THR A 233 4.77 1.08 3.56
C THR A 233 5.47 2.07 4.50
N LEU A 234 5.11 2.11 5.79
CA LEU A 234 5.72 3.03 6.75
C LEU A 234 7.23 2.83 6.91
N ILE A 235 7.65 1.60 7.20
CA ILE A 235 9.06 1.32 7.50
C ILE A 235 9.94 1.54 6.28
N LYS A 236 9.45 1.16 5.10
CA LYS A 236 10.18 1.34 3.85
C LYS A 236 10.22 2.81 3.47
N TYR A 237 9.10 3.52 3.58
CA TYR A 237 9.00 4.97 3.34
C TYR A 237 10.03 5.74 4.17
N ARG A 238 10.03 5.56 5.50
CA ARG A 238 11.00 6.20 6.39
C ARG A 238 12.44 5.94 5.97
N TYR A 239 12.76 4.67 5.75
CA TYR A 239 14.10 4.26 5.36
C TYR A 239 14.56 4.92 4.05
N VAL A 240 13.73 4.91 3.00
CA VAL A 240 14.12 5.50 1.71
C VAL A 240 14.14 7.04 1.77
N CYS A 241 13.28 7.66 2.58
CA CYS A 241 13.32 9.10 2.82
C CYS A 241 14.66 9.52 3.43
N ASP A 242 15.13 8.80 4.45
CA ASP A 242 16.40 9.06 5.10
C ASP A 242 17.58 8.75 4.16
N LEU A 243 17.58 7.57 3.53
CA LEU A 243 18.67 7.10 2.67
C LEU A 243 18.91 8.05 1.48
N TYR A 244 17.83 8.51 0.84
CA TYR A 244 17.91 9.32 -0.38
C TYR A 244 17.70 10.82 -0.12
N ASN A 245 17.66 11.25 1.15
CA ASN A 245 17.44 12.64 1.56
C ASN A 245 16.21 13.27 0.90
N ILE A 246 15.07 12.58 1.01
CA ILE A 246 13.78 12.99 0.46
C ILE A 246 13.03 13.79 1.52
N GLU A 247 12.58 14.99 1.18
CA GLU A 247 11.61 15.71 2.00
C GLU A 247 10.27 14.98 1.97
N CYS A 248 9.98 14.27 3.06
CA CYS A 248 8.83 13.39 3.24
C CYS A 248 7.85 13.94 4.27
N ASP A 249 6.65 13.35 4.31
CA ASP A 249 5.56 13.82 5.18
C ASP A 249 5.97 13.75 6.67
N PRO A 250 6.02 14.89 7.38
CA PRO A 250 6.53 14.95 8.75
C PRO A 250 5.68 14.14 9.74
N ILE A 251 4.38 13.94 9.48
CA ILE A 251 3.51 13.13 10.34
C ILE A 251 4.02 11.68 10.37
N TYR A 252 4.36 11.15 9.21
CA TYR A 252 4.82 9.77 9.09
C TYR A 252 6.32 9.62 9.37
N MET A 253 7.11 10.70 9.31
CA MET A 253 8.50 10.71 9.73
C MET A 253 8.68 10.88 11.24
N ASP A 254 7.65 11.29 11.99
CA ASP A 254 7.73 11.43 13.45
C ASP A 254 8.03 10.08 14.13
N GLU A 255 9.09 10.04 14.94
CA GLU A 255 9.46 8.88 15.76
C GLU A 255 8.36 8.47 16.76
N ASN A 256 7.51 9.43 17.15
CA ASN A 256 6.36 9.20 18.02
C ASN A 256 5.15 8.65 17.29
N TYR A 257 5.10 8.73 15.95
CA TYR A 257 4.05 8.07 15.18
C TYR A 257 4.20 6.56 15.35
N LYS A 258 3.27 5.96 16.09
CA LYS A 258 3.22 4.53 16.37
C LYS A 258 2.23 3.86 15.45
N TYR A 259 2.72 2.95 14.62
CA TYR A 259 1.85 1.99 13.97
C TYR A 259 1.39 0.95 15.01
N THR A 260 0.10 0.98 15.36
CA THR A 260 -0.47 0.02 16.30
C THR A 260 -0.67 -1.32 15.61
N PHE A 261 0.09 -2.33 16.05
CA PHE A 261 -0.14 -3.71 15.67
C PHE A 261 -1.23 -4.32 16.53
N ASN A 262 -2.09 -5.14 15.92
CA ASN A 262 -2.95 -6.03 16.67
C ASN A 262 -2.08 -7.17 17.24
N THR A 263 -1.85 -7.16 18.56
CA THR A 263 -1.00 -8.15 19.26
C THR A 263 -1.68 -9.51 19.43
N ASP A 264 -2.98 -9.62 19.16
CA ASP A 264 -3.72 -10.89 19.25
C ASP A 264 -3.55 -11.77 18.01
N VAL A 265 -2.78 -11.32 17.02
CA VAL A 265 -2.58 -12.02 15.73
C VAL A 265 -1.26 -12.79 15.66
N GLY A 266 -0.50 -12.83 16.75
CA GLY A 266 0.87 -13.32 16.72
C GLY A 266 1.76 -12.31 16.01
N ALA A 267 2.86 -11.91 16.64
CA ALA A 267 3.84 -11.09 15.95
C ALA A 267 4.36 -11.91 14.76
N PRO A 268 4.37 -11.38 13.53
CA PRO A 268 4.99 -12.08 12.42
C PRO A 268 6.44 -12.38 12.80
N GLU A 269 6.96 -13.59 12.57
CA GLU A 269 8.34 -13.99 12.90
C GLU A 269 9.46 -12.97 12.48
N PRO A 270 9.32 -12.10 11.46
CA PRO A 270 10.27 -11.02 11.18
C PRO A 270 10.36 -9.94 12.27
N TYR A 271 9.45 -9.90 13.25
CA TYR A 271 9.50 -8.93 14.36
C TYR A 271 10.76 -9.07 15.22
N ASN A 272 11.35 -10.28 15.26
CA ASN A 272 12.64 -10.48 15.91
C ASN A 272 13.78 -9.86 15.09
N TYR A 273 13.69 -9.80 13.75
CA TYR A 273 14.73 -9.21 12.91
C TYR A 273 14.77 -7.68 13.01
N VAL A 274 13.63 -7.01 13.18
CA VAL A 274 13.55 -5.54 13.36
C VAL A 274 14.17 -5.09 14.69
N ARG A 275 14.02 -5.87 15.77
CA ARG A 275 14.61 -5.52 17.08
C ARG A 275 16.14 -5.59 17.12
N TYR A 276 16.78 -6.47 16.35
CA TYR A 276 18.25 -6.64 16.44
C TYR A 276 19.05 -5.55 15.71
N ASN A 277 18.44 -4.83 14.76
CA ASN A 277 19.13 -3.76 14.01
C ASN A 277 18.89 -2.34 14.57
N THR A 278 17.94 -2.15 15.50
CA THR A 278 17.78 -0.90 16.28
C THR A 278 18.74 -0.78 17.47
N THR A 279 19.99 -1.27 17.34
CA THR A 279 21.03 -0.92 18.31
C THR A 279 21.62 0.42 17.90
N THR A 280 21.18 1.46 18.62
CA THR A 280 21.64 2.84 18.66
C THR A 280 23.04 3.07 18.07
N THR A 281 23.13 3.64 16.87
CA THR A 281 24.34 4.35 16.45
C THR A 281 24.25 5.75 17.03
N THR A 282 24.83 5.96 18.21
CA THR A 282 24.99 7.30 18.79
C THR A 282 26.00 8.06 17.95
N THR A 283 25.53 8.86 17.00
CA THR A 283 26.39 9.83 16.31
C THR A 283 26.58 11.03 17.25
N THR A 284 27.75 11.08 17.90
CA THR A 284 28.19 12.23 18.69
C THR A 284 28.41 13.41 17.75
N THR A 285 27.44 14.32 17.64
CA THR A 285 27.62 15.58 16.91
C THR A 285 28.41 16.55 17.79
N THR A 286 29.68 16.74 17.46
CA THR A 286 30.54 17.78 18.04
C THR A 286 30.05 19.16 17.59
N THR A 287 29.44 19.92 18.50
CA THR A 287 28.99 21.30 18.27
C THR A 287 30.19 22.20 17.96
N THR A 288 30.31 22.65 16.71
CA THR A 288 31.19 23.75 16.34
C THR A 288 30.33 24.98 16.10
N THR A 289 30.40 25.92 17.04
CA THR A 289 29.71 27.21 17.00
C THR A 289 30.20 28.01 15.80
N SER A 290 29.31 28.40 14.90
CA SER A 290 29.56 29.43 13.89
C SER A 290 28.40 30.42 13.89
N THR A 291 28.72 31.62 14.34
CA THR A 291 27.91 32.83 14.27
C THR A 291 27.61 33.18 12.81
N VAL A 292 26.34 33.37 12.45
CA VAL A 292 25.94 34.02 11.19
C VAL A 292 25.00 35.17 11.51
N VAL A 293 25.29 36.28 10.84
CA VAL A 293 24.77 37.63 11.02
C VAL A 293 23.42 37.78 10.33
N ASP A 294 22.51 38.49 10.99
CA ASP A 294 21.21 38.94 10.49
C ASP A 294 21.30 39.55 9.08
N ALA A 295 20.43 39.09 8.18
CA ALA A 295 20.09 39.80 6.96
C ALA A 295 18.56 39.89 6.86
N THR A 296 18.05 41.08 7.17
CA THR A 296 16.67 41.50 6.95
C THR A 296 16.43 41.65 5.45
N THR A 297 15.39 41.03 4.88
CA THR A 297 14.87 41.47 3.59
C THR A 297 13.35 41.30 3.52
N THR A 298 12.72 42.43 3.28
CA THR A 298 11.32 42.71 2.97
C THR A 298 10.84 41.97 1.73
N VAL A 299 9.63 41.38 1.79
CA VAL A 299 8.88 40.91 0.62
C VAL A 299 7.52 41.59 0.59
N ILE A 300 7.16 41.98 -0.63
CA ILE A 300 6.09 42.88 -1.05
C ILE A 300 4.78 42.10 -1.19
N GLU A 301 3.70 42.60 -0.61
CA GLU A 301 2.32 42.14 -0.85
C GLU A 301 1.80 42.65 -2.20
N VAL A 302 1.19 41.75 -2.99
CA VAL A 302 0.25 42.08 -4.07
C VAL A 302 -0.90 41.05 -4.02
N PRO A 303 -2.17 41.46 -4.17
CA PRO A 303 -3.34 40.68 -3.76
C PRO A 303 -3.85 39.78 -4.88
N THR A 304 -4.51 38.67 -4.52
CA THR A 304 -5.19 37.81 -5.48
C THR A 304 -6.65 37.60 -5.08
N GLU A 305 -7.53 37.87 -6.05
CA GLU A 305 -8.99 37.91 -5.98
C GLU A 305 -9.65 36.61 -5.52
N THR A 306 -10.72 36.77 -4.77
CA THR A 306 -11.62 35.72 -4.30
C THR A 306 -12.81 35.60 -5.26
N GLU A 307 -12.87 34.55 -6.07
CA GLU A 307 -14.09 34.20 -6.81
C GLU A 307 -15.06 33.43 -5.92
N THR A 308 -16.24 34.02 -5.72
CA THR A 308 -17.33 33.45 -4.92
C THR A 308 -18.19 32.56 -5.81
N LYS A 309 -18.23 31.24 -5.56
CA LYS A 309 -19.21 30.34 -6.18
C LYS A 309 -20.21 29.84 -5.14
N ALA A 310 -21.41 30.41 -5.20
CA ALA A 310 -22.56 29.96 -4.43
C ALA A 310 -22.95 28.52 -4.81
N THR A 311 -23.10 27.65 -3.82
CA THR A 311 -23.72 26.33 -3.99
C THR A 311 -24.81 26.14 -2.93
N THR A 312 -25.98 25.79 -3.44
CA THR A 312 -27.30 25.76 -2.80
C THR A 312 -27.41 24.68 -1.73
N THR A 313 -27.78 25.06 -0.50
CA THR A 313 -28.12 24.14 0.59
C THR A 313 -29.58 23.69 0.47
N THR A 314 -29.80 22.39 0.28
CA THR A 314 -31.13 21.77 0.37
C THR A 314 -31.44 21.44 1.83
N THR A 315 -32.43 22.12 2.42
CA THR A 315 -32.89 21.87 3.79
C THR A 315 -33.72 20.57 3.84
N ILE A 316 -33.23 19.55 4.54
CA ILE A 316 -34.05 18.40 4.96
C ILE A 316 -34.50 18.67 6.39
N THR A 317 -35.81 18.84 6.58
CA THR A 317 -36.42 18.98 7.90
C THR A 317 -36.68 17.57 8.46
N THR A 318 -35.90 17.15 9.45
CA THR A 318 -36.16 15.95 10.25
C THR A 318 -36.72 16.34 11.60
N THR A 319 -37.98 15.98 11.81
CA THR A 319 -38.75 16.15 13.05
C THR A 319 -38.15 15.29 14.15
N THR A 320 -37.60 15.91 15.19
CA THR A 320 -37.11 15.22 16.39
C THR A 320 -38.28 14.85 17.31
N THR A 321 -38.46 13.55 17.52
CA THR A 321 -39.30 13.00 18.60
C THR A 321 -38.36 12.55 19.73
N PRO A 322 -38.60 12.89 21.00
CA PRO A 322 -37.65 12.60 22.07
C PRO A 322 -37.68 11.11 22.45
N ILE A 323 -36.53 10.44 22.37
CA ILE A 323 -36.35 9.04 22.81
C ILE A 323 -35.75 9.05 24.23
N PRO A 324 -36.15 8.13 25.13
CA PRO A 324 -35.85 8.20 26.55
C PRO A 324 -34.37 7.96 26.86
N SER A 325 -33.91 8.61 27.93
CA SER A 325 -32.62 8.44 28.61
C SER A 325 -32.36 6.97 29.02
N ASN A 326 -31.83 6.16 28.12
CA ASN A 326 -31.05 4.97 28.47
C ASN A 326 -29.58 5.29 28.24
N LYS A 327 -28.77 5.23 29.30
CA LYS A 327 -27.31 5.36 29.21
C LYS A 327 -26.78 4.32 28.21
N ILE A 328 -26.15 4.80 27.14
CA ILE A 328 -25.41 3.99 26.16
C ILE A 328 -24.24 3.33 26.89
N LYS A 329 -24.06 2.01 26.71
CA LYS A 329 -23.07 1.23 27.49
C LYS A 329 -21.86 0.81 26.68
N CYS A 330 -22.00 0.69 25.37
CA CYS A 330 -20.95 0.28 24.46
C CYS A 330 -21.05 1.04 23.14
N TRP A 331 -19.94 1.09 22.43
CA TRP A 331 -19.82 1.83 21.18
C TRP A 331 -20.75 1.33 20.07
N SER A 332 -21.06 0.03 20.02
CA SER A 332 -21.93 -0.53 18.99
C SER A 332 -23.37 -0.02 19.04
N GLU A 333 -23.85 0.44 20.21
CA GLU A 333 -25.20 0.97 20.37
C GLU A 333 -25.39 2.29 19.59
N LEU A 334 -24.30 2.99 19.27
CA LEU A 334 -24.29 4.19 18.43
C LEU A 334 -24.59 3.88 16.95
N GLU A 335 -24.23 2.67 16.49
CA GLU A 335 -24.53 2.16 15.15
C GLU A 335 -25.81 1.30 15.11
N GLY A 336 -26.56 1.26 16.22
CA GLY A 336 -27.82 0.53 16.33
C GLY A 336 -27.67 -0.96 16.68
N TYR A 337 -26.50 -1.41 17.14
CA TYR A 337 -26.23 -2.80 17.53
C TYR A 337 -26.07 -2.94 19.07
N PRO A 338 -26.60 -4.01 19.69
CA PRO A 338 -26.58 -4.16 21.14
C PRO A 338 -25.18 -4.43 21.69
N CYS A 339 -24.95 -4.14 22.97
CA CYS A 339 -23.74 -4.60 23.66
C CYS A 339 -23.72 -6.13 23.84
N CYS A 340 -22.54 -6.72 23.71
CA CYS A 340 -22.37 -8.13 23.97
C CYS A 340 -22.61 -8.47 25.44
N PRO A 341 -23.23 -9.62 25.74
CA PRO A 341 -23.38 -10.07 27.12
C PRO A 341 -22.01 -10.43 27.71
N PRO A 342 -21.81 -10.31 29.04
CA PRO A 342 -20.49 -10.45 29.68
C PRO A 342 -19.76 -11.79 29.49
N GLY A 343 -20.44 -12.83 28.99
CA GLY A 343 -19.87 -14.14 28.69
C GLY A 343 -19.40 -14.32 27.25
N LEU A 344 -19.64 -13.34 26.37
CA LEU A 344 -19.09 -13.27 25.02
C LEU A 344 -17.86 -12.38 25.07
N THR A 345 -16.68 -12.97 24.91
CA THR A 345 -15.39 -12.27 24.91
C THR A 345 -14.61 -12.49 23.63
N GLU A 346 -15.12 -13.31 22.72
CA GLU A 346 -14.46 -13.65 21.47
C GLU A 346 -14.72 -12.55 20.44
N VAL A 347 -13.65 -11.91 19.97
CA VAL A 347 -13.72 -10.83 18.99
C VAL A 347 -13.75 -11.43 17.59
N TYR A 348 -14.86 -11.24 16.88
CA TYR A 348 -15.06 -11.71 15.50
C TYR A 348 -14.78 -10.63 14.46
N ALA A 349 -14.95 -9.36 14.80
CA ALA A 349 -14.63 -8.22 13.93
C ALA A 349 -14.22 -7.00 14.76
N GLN A 350 -13.51 -6.07 14.14
CA GLN A 350 -13.16 -4.77 14.70
C GLN A 350 -13.39 -3.67 13.64
N ASP A 351 -13.80 -2.48 14.09
CA ASP A 351 -13.92 -1.27 13.29
C ASP A 351 -13.70 0.01 14.13
N LEU A 352 -14.11 1.16 13.61
CA LEU A 352 -13.98 2.47 14.28
C LEU A 352 -14.78 2.56 15.59
N TYR A 353 -15.80 1.72 15.77
CA TYR A 353 -16.65 1.62 16.97
C TYR A 353 -16.20 0.48 17.90
N GLY A 354 -14.99 -0.02 17.70
CA GLY A 354 -14.34 -0.97 18.60
C GLY A 354 -14.53 -2.43 18.19
N ASP A 355 -14.60 -3.28 19.19
CA ASP A 355 -14.56 -4.73 19.11
C ASP A 355 -15.97 -5.27 18.97
N TRP A 356 -16.16 -6.25 18.11
CA TRP A 356 -17.45 -6.85 17.81
C TRP A 356 -17.39 -8.36 17.99
N SER A 357 -18.42 -8.90 18.63
CA SER A 357 -18.67 -10.34 18.71
C SER A 357 -19.93 -10.72 17.94
N TYR A 358 -20.12 -12.02 17.74
CA TYR A 358 -21.34 -12.57 17.18
C TYR A 358 -22.01 -13.46 18.21
N ASP A 359 -23.21 -13.07 18.66
CA ASP A 359 -24.00 -13.87 19.60
C ASP A 359 -24.73 -14.98 18.84
N TYR A 360 -24.12 -16.17 18.76
CA TYR A 360 -24.73 -17.34 18.11
C TYR A 360 -26.04 -17.81 18.76
N LYS A 361 -26.38 -17.37 19.98
CA LYS A 361 -27.69 -17.69 20.58
C LYS A 361 -28.80 -16.81 20.03
N LYS A 362 -28.47 -15.61 19.58
CA LYS A 362 -29.41 -14.61 19.06
C LYS A 362 -29.27 -14.35 17.56
N ASN A 363 -28.22 -14.87 16.94
CA ASN A 363 -27.86 -14.64 15.54
C ASN A 363 -27.74 -13.15 15.20
N GLU A 364 -27.08 -12.38 16.07
CA GLU A 364 -26.87 -10.95 15.88
C GLU A 364 -25.42 -10.53 16.23
N TRP A 365 -24.96 -9.45 15.59
CA TRP A 365 -23.71 -8.79 15.95
C TRP A 365 -23.91 -7.94 17.20
N CYS A 366 -22.89 -7.90 18.06
CA CYS A 366 -22.89 -7.08 19.27
C CYS A 366 -21.51 -6.45 19.51
N GLY A 367 -21.47 -5.32 20.20
CA GLY A 367 -20.23 -4.62 20.57
C GLY A 367 -19.66 -5.05 21.91
N LEU A 368 -18.36 -5.29 21.95
CA LEU A 368 -17.57 -5.62 23.14
C LEU A 368 -16.92 -4.38 23.77
N THR A 369 -16.67 -3.32 23.00
CA THR A 369 -16.03 -2.10 23.52
C THR A 369 -17.02 -1.25 24.29
N LEU A 370 -16.80 -1.16 25.60
CA LEU A 370 -17.58 -0.31 26.50
C LEU A 370 -17.31 1.17 26.22
N LEU A 371 -18.34 2.00 26.40
CA LEU A 371 -18.21 3.44 26.34
C LEU A 371 -17.71 3.93 27.71
N GLU A 372 -16.47 4.39 27.78
CA GLU A 372 -15.95 5.05 28.99
C GLU A 372 -16.30 6.54 28.93
N GLU A 373 -17.24 6.98 29.78
CA GLU A 373 -17.55 8.41 29.92
C GLU A 373 -16.31 9.12 30.51
N PRO A 374 -15.76 10.17 29.86
CA PRO A 374 -14.69 10.95 30.44
C PRO A 374 -15.21 11.64 31.72
N ASN A 375 -14.36 11.69 32.74
CA ASN A 375 -14.71 12.21 34.05
C ASN A 375 -15.13 13.70 33.94
N HIS A 376 -16.39 14.01 34.26
CA HIS A 376 -17.08 15.29 34.05
C HIS A 376 -16.59 16.46 34.95
N ASP A 377 -15.36 16.42 35.45
CA ASP A 377 -14.81 17.43 36.37
C ASP A 377 -14.08 18.58 35.66
N LYS A 378 -14.12 18.65 34.32
CA LYS A 378 -13.55 19.75 33.56
C LYS A 378 -14.62 20.42 32.69
N GLU A 379 -14.75 21.74 32.81
CA GLU A 379 -15.54 22.56 31.88
C GLU A 379 -15.16 22.22 30.45
N CYS A 380 -16.16 21.92 29.63
CA CYS A 380 -15.97 21.55 28.24
C CYS A 380 -15.61 22.80 27.41
N TRP A 381 -14.36 22.87 27.01
CA TRP A 381 -13.80 24.04 26.35
C TRP A 381 -14.26 24.19 24.90
N SER A 382 -14.66 23.10 24.23
CA SER A 382 -15.08 23.09 22.82
C SER A 382 -16.41 23.82 22.57
N GLU A 383 -17.27 23.95 23.60
CA GLU A 383 -18.56 24.66 23.48
C GLU A 383 -18.36 26.14 23.12
N LYS A 384 -17.25 26.76 23.57
CA LYS A 384 -16.92 28.16 23.23
C LYS A 384 -16.65 28.36 21.75
N PHE A 385 -16.27 27.30 21.05
CA PHE A 385 -16.01 27.28 19.61
C PHE A 385 -17.20 26.76 18.81
N GLY A 386 -18.34 26.46 19.47
CA GLY A 386 -19.56 25.98 18.82
C GLY A 386 -19.65 24.47 18.62
N TYR A 387 -18.74 23.69 19.22
CA TYR A 387 -18.70 22.23 19.10
C TYR A 387 -19.14 21.56 20.41
N SER A 388 -20.03 20.57 20.30
CA SER A 388 -20.54 19.80 21.43
C SER A 388 -19.41 19.01 22.11
N CYS A 389 -19.57 18.76 23.41
CA CYS A 389 -18.62 17.92 24.15
C CYS A 389 -18.71 16.47 23.72
N CYS A 390 -17.54 15.89 23.48
CA CYS A 390 -17.33 14.47 23.35
C CYS A 390 -17.81 13.71 24.59
N LYS A 391 -18.75 12.78 24.41
CA LYS A 391 -19.22 11.88 25.49
C LYS A 391 -18.37 10.60 25.59
N GLY A 392 -17.62 10.29 24.53
CA GLY A 392 -16.65 9.21 24.54
C GLY A 392 -15.67 9.24 23.36
N CYS A 393 -15.35 10.38 22.75
CA CYS A 393 -14.61 10.41 21.48
C CYS A 393 -13.23 9.74 21.49
N LYS A 394 -12.86 9.18 20.32
CA LYS A 394 -11.47 8.94 19.98
C LYS A 394 -10.84 10.25 19.51
N VAL A 395 -9.76 10.67 20.17
CA VAL A 395 -9.02 11.89 19.81
C VAL A 395 -8.47 11.74 18.39
N TYR A 396 -8.82 12.68 17.52
CA TYR A 396 -8.37 12.75 16.13
C TYR A 396 -7.30 13.83 15.93
N GLU A 397 -7.38 14.92 16.69
CA GLU A 397 -6.49 16.07 16.59
C GLU A 397 -6.27 16.67 17.98
N GLU A 398 -5.07 17.17 18.26
CA GLU A 398 -4.79 17.94 19.49
C GLU A 398 -4.16 19.27 19.11
N ASP A 399 -4.72 20.36 19.63
CA ASP A 399 -4.21 21.71 19.40
C ASP A 399 -3.97 22.46 20.72
N SER A 400 -3.77 23.78 20.64
CA SER A 400 -3.57 24.62 21.81
C SER A 400 -4.78 24.76 22.73
N ASP A 401 -5.98 24.45 22.24
CA ASP A 401 -7.25 24.56 22.96
C ASP A 401 -7.65 23.22 23.61
N GLY A 402 -7.30 22.09 22.99
CA GLY A 402 -7.32 20.77 23.61
C GLY A 402 -7.43 19.61 22.62
N SER A 403 -7.84 18.44 23.12
CA SER A 403 -8.03 17.24 22.30
C SER A 403 -9.41 17.23 21.61
N TRP A 404 -9.42 17.26 20.28
CA TRP A 404 -10.62 17.14 19.44
C TRP A 404 -10.85 15.69 19.05
N GLY A 405 -12.11 15.27 19.00
CA GLY A 405 -12.50 13.93 18.56
C GLY A 405 -13.83 13.96 17.84
N TYR A 406 -14.12 12.90 17.08
CA TYR A 406 -15.32 12.80 16.24
C TYR A 406 -16.35 11.86 16.88
N GLU A 407 -17.61 12.30 16.98
CA GLU A 407 -18.72 11.50 17.54
C GLU A 407 -20.03 11.77 16.77
N LEU A 408 -20.61 10.73 16.15
CA LEU A 408 -21.94 10.75 15.51
C LEU A 408 -22.15 11.88 14.47
N ASN A 409 -21.26 12.00 13.48
CA ASN A 409 -21.32 13.05 12.46
C ASN A 409 -21.17 14.50 13.00
N GLN A 410 -20.56 14.67 14.18
CA GLN A 410 -20.13 15.97 14.72
C GLN A 410 -18.69 15.92 15.22
#